data_AF-A0A941RQL7-F1
#
_entry.id   AF-A0A941RQL7-F1
#
_cell.length_a   1.000
_cell.length_b   1.000
_cell.length_c   1.000
_cell.angle_alpha   90.00
_cell.angle_beta   90.00
_cell.angle_gamma   90.00
#
_symmetry.space_group_name_H-M   'P 1'
#
loop_
_entity.id
_entity.type
_entity.pdbx_description
1 polymer ?
#
loop_
_entity_poly.entity_id
_entity_poly.type
_entity_poly.pdbx_seq_one_letter_code
_entity_poly.pdbx_strand_id
1 'polypeptide(L)'
;MPILTTAIATFIILVLIGIIVGLFVNRGGRGWLGRKVAQATGAGDVTYALVGIAGSFMGFHIGVILELLPTLLLYIAAIAGAFVTLILWRRA
;
A
#
# COMPACT_ATOMS: atom_id res chain seq x y z
N MET A 1 0.68 -24.81 -13.87
CA MET A 1 2.03 -24.23 -13.69
C MET A 1 2.08 -23.47 -12.36
N PRO A 2 2.62 -24.08 -11.28
CA PRO A 2 2.50 -23.58 -9.90
C PRO A 2 3.20 -22.23 -9.64
N ILE A 3 4.20 -21.89 -10.45
CA ILE A 3 4.92 -20.61 -10.36
C ILE A 3 4.00 -19.44 -10.73
N LEU A 4 3.25 -19.57 -11.83
CA LEU A 4 2.35 -18.52 -12.30
C LEU A 4 1.24 -18.23 -11.28
N THR A 5 0.63 -19.28 -10.72
CA THR A 5 -0.42 -19.14 -9.71
C THR A 5 0.09 -18.46 -8.45
N THR A 6 1.32 -18.75 -8.04
CA THR A 6 1.94 -18.13 -6.86
C THR A 6 2.28 -16.65 -7.12
N ALA A 7 2.83 -16.33 -8.30
CA ALA A 7 3.12 -14.95 -8.68
C ALA A 7 1.85 -14.09 -8.74
N ILE A 8 0.78 -14.62 -9.35
CA ILE A 8 -0.52 -13.96 -9.43
C ILE A 8 -1.11 -13.75 -8.03
N ALA A 9 -1.06 -14.77 -7.16
CA ALA A 9 -1.55 -14.66 -5.79
C ALA A 9 -0.80 -13.56 -5.01
N THR A 10 0.53 -13.55 -5.07
CA THR A 10 1.34 -12.51 -4.43
C THR A 10 1.01 -11.13 -4.97
N PHE A 11 0.90 -10.98 -6.30
CA PHE A 11 0.51 -9.72 -6.93
C PHE A 11 -0.83 -9.21 -6.38
N ILE A 12 -1.86 -10.06 -6.34
CA ILE A 12 -3.18 -9.70 -5.82
C ILE A 12 -3.10 -9.30 -4.34
N ILE A 13 -2.35 -10.03 -3.52
CA ILE A 13 -2.19 -9.73 -2.09
C ILE A 13 -1.54 -8.35 -1.90
N LEU A 14 -0.47 -8.03 -2.64
CA LEU A 14 0.19 -6.73 -2.54
C LEU A 14 -0.75 -5.59 -2.95
N VAL A 15 -1.49 -5.77 -4.04
CA VAL A 15 -2.50 -4.79 -4.47
C VAL A 15 -3.54 -4.56 -3.37
N LEU A 16 -4.07 -5.63 -2.76
CA LEU A 16 -5.03 -5.52 -1.67
C LEU A 16 -4.44 -4.81 -0.45
N ILE A 17 -3.22 -5.15 -0.05
CA ILE A 17 -2.51 -4.46 1.05
C ILE A 17 -2.42 -2.96 0.77
N GLY A 18 -1.96 -2.58 -0.42
CA GLY A 18 -1.82 -1.19 -0.82
C GLY A 18 -3.14 -0.43 -0.81
N ILE A 19 -4.21 -1.02 -1.34
CA ILE A 19 -5.57 -0.44 -1.31
C ILE A 19 -6.04 -0.24 0.13
N ILE A 20 -5.97 -1.29 0.96
CA ILE A 20 -6.46 -1.25 2.34
C ILE A 20 -5.72 -0.18 3.14
N VAL A 21 -4.39 -0.16 3.06
CA VAL A 21 -3.55 0.82 3.77
C VAL A 21 -3.81 2.23 3.24
N GLY A 22 -3.87 2.41 1.92
CA GLY A 22 -4.18 3.70 1.28
C GLY A 22 -5.51 4.29 1.76
N LEU A 23 -6.57 3.48 1.73
CA LEU A 23 -7.88 3.89 2.21
C LEU A 23 -7.88 4.15 3.71
N PHE A 24 -7.19 3.32 4.51
CA PHE A 24 -7.07 3.51 5.94
C PHE A 24 -6.40 4.85 6.28
N VAL A 25 -5.28 5.17 5.63
CA VAL A 25 -4.56 6.44 5.84
C VAL A 25 -5.38 7.65 5.40
N ASN A 26 -6.10 7.57 4.27
CA ASN A 26 -6.97 8.67 3.83
C ASN A 26 -8.14 8.89 4.78
N ARG A 27 -8.79 7.81 5.23
CA ARG A 27 -10.02 7.86 6.03
C ARG A 27 -9.75 8.11 7.50
N GLY A 28 -8.62 7.65 8.04
CA GLY A 28 -8.22 7.87 9.44
C GLY A 28 -7.84 9.33 9.74
N GLY A 29 -7.46 10.12 8.74
CA GLY A 29 -7.04 11.52 8.91
C GLY A 29 -8.12 12.57 8.63
N ARG A 30 -9.30 12.19 8.13
CA ARG A 30 -10.30 13.15 7.61
C ARG A 30 -11.72 12.83 8.06
N GLY A 31 -12.35 13.77 8.79
CA GLY A 31 -13.78 13.76 9.08
C GLY A 31 -14.64 13.90 7.81
N TRP A 32 -15.97 13.76 7.92
CA TRP A 32 -16.90 13.74 6.77
C TRP A 32 -16.74 14.94 5.82
N LEU A 33 -16.54 16.15 6.37
CA LEU A 33 -16.31 17.38 5.58
C LEU A 33 -14.95 17.38 4.87
N GLY A 34 -13.88 16.97 5.57
CA GLY A 34 -12.53 16.88 5.00
C GLY A 34 -12.42 15.88 3.84
N ARG A 35 -13.27 14.84 3.83
CA ARG A 35 -13.35 13.90 2.70
C ARG A 35 -13.93 14.52 1.44
N LYS A 36 -14.95 15.39 1.56
CA LYS A 36 -15.56 16.08 0.41
C LYS A 36 -14.61 17.08 -0.22
N VAL A 37 -13.87 17.83 0.60
CA VAL A 37 -12.84 18.77 0.12
C VAL A 37 -11.70 18.01 -0.56
N ALA A 38 -11.21 16.91 0.04
CA ALA A 38 -10.14 16.10 -0.57
C ALA A 38 -10.52 15.45 -1.91
N GLN A 39 -11.78 15.03 -2.06
CA GLN A 39 -12.31 14.55 -3.34
C GLN A 39 -12.36 15.66 -4.40
N ALA A 40 -12.66 16.90 -4.00
CA ALA A 40 -12.67 18.05 -4.90
C ALA A 40 -11.25 18.52 -5.31
N THR A 41 -10.23 18.27 -4.48
CA THR A 41 -8.84 18.68 -4.73
C THR A 41 -7.95 17.60 -5.37
N GLY A 42 -8.51 16.48 -5.84
CA GLY A 42 -7.76 15.42 -6.54
C GLY A 42 -7.00 14.43 -5.65
N ALA A 43 -7.05 14.57 -4.33
CA ALA A 43 -6.44 13.68 -3.34
C ALA A 43 -7.48 12.69 -2.77
N GLY A 44 -8.22 12.04 -3.68
CA GLY A 44 -9.29 11.10 -3.37
C GLY A 44 -8.81 9.70 -2.98
N ASP A 45 -9.77 8.83 -2.65
CA ASP A 45 -9.55 7.44 -2.24
C ASP A 45 -8.69 6.65 -3.25
N VAL A 46 -8.88 6.90 -4.55
CA VAL A 46 -8.13 6.23 -5.63
C VAL A 46 -6.64 6.58 -5.60
N THR A 47 -6.30 7.87 -5.44
CA THR A 47 -4.91 8.32 -5.41
C THR A 47 -4.17 7.69 -4.23
N TYR A 48 -4.80 7.70 -3.04
CA TYR A 48 -4.23 7.04 -1.86
C TYR A 48 -4.07 5.53 -2.06
N ALA A 49 -5.02 4.86 -2.71
CA ALA A 49 -4.91 3.45 -3.04
C ALA A 49 -3.73 3.17 -4.00
N LEU A 50 -3.57 3.97 -5.06
CA LEU A 50 -2.46 3.82 -6.02
C LEU A 50 -1.09 4.04 -5.38
N VAL A 51 -0.95 5.08 -4.54
CA VAL A 51 0.29 5.32 -3.79
C VAL A 51 0.57 4.20 -2.78
N GLY A 52 -0.48 3.71 -2.09
CA GLY A 52 -0.38 2.56 -1.20
C GLY A 52 0.06 1.28 -1.92
N ILE A 53 -0.47 1.04 -3.12
CA ILE A 53 -0.05 -0.08 -3.98
C ILE A 53 1.45 0.05 -4.29
N ALA A 54 1.91 1.21 -4.78
CA ALA A 54 3.32 1.43 -5.07
C ALA A 54 4.22 1.16 -3.86
N GLY A 55 3.84 1.66 -2.68
CA GLY A 55 4.57 1.43 -1.43
C GLY A 55 4.58 -0.04 -1.00
N SER A 56 3.48 -0.78 -1.22
CA SER A 56 3.41 -2.22 -0.90
C SER A 56 4.37 -3.06 -1.76
N PHE A 57 4.46 -2.76 -3.06
CA PHE A 57 5.41 -3.42 -3.96
C PHE A 57 6.85 -3.11 -3.57
N MET A 58 7.14 -1.83 -3.28
CA MET A 58 8.47 -1.41 -2.88
C MET A 58 8.90 -2.10 -1.56
N GLY A 59 8.03 -2.11 -0.55
CA GLY A 59 8.28 -2.78 0.73
C GLY A 59 8.50 -4.29 0.59
N PHE A 60 7.70 -4.97 -0.23
CA PHE A 60 7.89 -6.39 -0.53
C PHE A 60 9.26 -6.67 -1.14
N HIS A 61 9.66 -5.91 -2.17
CA HIS A 61 10.94 -6.10 -2.85
C HIS A 61 12.14 -5.72 -1.97
N ILE A 62 12.00 -4.71 -1.11
CA ILE A 62 12.99 -4.44 -0.07
C ILE A 62 13.14 -5.65 0.86
N GLY A 63 12.03 -6.24 1.29
CA GLY A 63 12.05 -7.47 2.09
C GLY A 63 12.75 -8.64 1.38
N VAL A 64 12.57 -8.77 0.07
CA VAL A 64 13.28 -9.77 -0.75
C VAL A 64 14.78 -9.49 -0.79
N ILE A 65 15.18 -8.22 -1.02
CA ILE A 65 16.60 -7.81 -1.05
C ILE A 65 17.28 -8.06 0.30
N LEU A 66 16.54 -7.86 1.40
CA LEU A 66 17.03 -8.09 2.76
C LEU A 66 16.99 -9.57 3.19
N GLU A 67 16.61 -10.48 2.28
CA GLU A 67 16.50 -11.92 2.55
C GLU A 67 15.64 -12.22 3.80
N LEU A 68 14.54 -11.49 3.97
CA LEU A 68 13.62 -11.70 5.09
C LEU A 68 12.86 -13.02 4.91
N LEU A 69 13.42 -14.09 5.46
CA LEU A 69 12.72 -15.36 5.69
C LEU A 69 12.15 -15.37 7.11
N PRO A 70 10.88 -15.79 7.33
CA PRO A 70 9.95 -16.45 6.40
C PRO A 70 9.08 -15.49 5.57
N THR A 71 8.33 -16.03 4.58
CA THR A 71 7.43 -15.30 3.63
C THR A 71 6.48 -14.30 4.30
N LEU A 72 6.10 -14.54 5.55
CA LEU A 72 5.26 -13.63 6.34
C LEU A 72 5.94 -12.25 6.51
N LEU A 73 7.25 -12.22 6.73
CA LEU A 73 8.00 -10.96 6.88
C LEU A 73 7.97 -10.12 5.60
N LEU A 74 7.90 -10.75 4.42
CA LEU A 74 7.77 -10.02 3.15
C LEU A 74 6.44 -9.27 3.07
N TYR A 75 5.34 -9.87 3.55
CA TYR A 75 4.04 -9.20 3.60
C TYR A 75 3.98 -8.12 4.69
N ILE A 76 4.67 -8.32 5.82
CA ILE A 76 4.83 -7.28 6.83
C ILE A 76 5.63 -6.10 6.28
N ALA A 77 6.72 -6.37 5.55
CA ALA A 77 7.52 -5.36 4.86
C ALA A 77 6.69 -4.62 3.80
N ALA A 78 5.81 -5.31 3.08
CA ALA A 78 4.85 -4.68 2.17
C ALA A 78 3.89 -3.71 2.89
N ILE A 79 3.33 -4.13 4.03
CA ILE A 79 2.46 -3.26 4.85
C ILE A 79 3.24 -2.03 5.33
N ALA A 80 4.44 -2.25 5.88
CA ALA A 80 5.31 -1.17 6.35
C ALA A 80 5.70 -0.22 5.22
N GLY A 81 6.07 -0.75 4.06
CA GLY A 81 6.36 0.02 2.85
C GLY A 81 5.19 0.89 2.42
N ALA A 82 3.97 0.35 2.37
CA ALA A 82 2.78 1.12 2.05
C ALA A 82 2.56 2.28 3.04
N PHE A 83 2.66 2.04 4.35
CA PHE A 83 2.53 3.09 5.37
C PHE A 83 3.60 4.17 5.24
N VAL A 84 4.88 3.78 5.13
CA VAL A 84 6.01 4.70 5.02
C VAL A 84 5.86 5.56 3.77
N THR A 85 5.58 4.96 2.61
CA THR A 85 5.39 5.69 1.35
C THR A 85 4.26 6.70 1.45
N LEU A 86 3.11 6.33 2.02
CA LEU A 86 1.97 7.25 2.18
C LEU A 86 2.27 8.37 3.18
N ILE A 87 2.97 8.09 4.28
CA ILE A 87 3.34 9.12 5.26
C ILE A 87 4.32 10.12 4.64
N LEU A 88 5.32 9.63 3.90
CA LEU A 88 6.31 10.47 3.22
C LEU A 88 5.65 11.30 2.11
N TRP A 89 4.83 10.67 1.27
CA TRP A 89 4.11 11.35 0.19
C TRP A 89 3.18 12.45 0.71
N ARG A 90 2.50 12.24 1.84
CA ARG A 90 1.64 13.26 2.46
C ARG A 90 2.41 14.45 3.03
N ARG A 91 3.70 14.27 3.31
CA ARG A 91 4.58 15.30 3.89
C ARG A 91 5.43 16.04 2.85
N ALA A 92 5.52 15.51 1.63
CA ALA A 92 6.16 16.14 0.49
C ALA A 92 5.23 17.17 -0.15
#